data_AF-A0A0J6VIJ4-F1
#
_entry.id   AF-A0A0J6VIJ4-F1
#
_cell.length_a   1.000
_cell.length_b   1.000
_cell.length_c   1.000
_cell.angle_alpha   90.00
_cell.angle_beta   90.00
_cell.angle_gamma   90.00
#
_symmetry.space_group_name_H-M   'P 1'
#
loop_
_entity.id
_entity.type
_entity.pdbx_description
1 polymer ?
#
loop_
_entity_poly.entity_id
_entity_poly.type
_entity_poly.pdbx_seq_one_letter_code
_entity_poly.pdbx_strand_id
1 'polypeptide(L)'
;MPYDTLTTFFGKPVEDFQSGMEAWDFARTVPRFRIDYDSQDTVPMLLAAYAALPGAEATDALVVGAWQGDASEASSQEVVEALVSYAERFPDLRALFLGDIVSEENEISWINQSDLSALWPAFPNLEHLQVRGGNDLALGRFEAPRLTTLILESGGLPRRAVQDALAAGAPELRHLELWLGTDNYGGDSTPDDFADLFAGRLFPKLNTLALRDCDYADALAAAVAEAPLLERIATLDLSLGNLSDAGAEALLASPAVAKLSRLDLHHHFLTDAMMARLERLGPAVDLSEQQDEEEYGGEIYRSIAVSE
;
A
#
# COMPACT_ATOMS: atom_id res chain seq x y z
N MET A 1 -8.60 6.18 -4.73
CA MET A 1 -8.07 7.48 -4.29
C MET A 1 -8.31 7.65 -2.79
N PRO A 2 -7.35 8.17 -2.01
CA PRO A 2 -7.44 8.30 -0.55
C PRO A 2 -8.29 9.52 -0.12
N TYR A 3 -9.50 9.67 -0.68
CA TYR A 3 -10.43 10.76 -0.34
C TYR A 3 -11.33 10.42 0.86
N ASP A 4 -11.53 9.13 1.10
CA ASP A 4 -12.40 8.65 2.16
C ASP A 4 -11.58 7.94 3.23
N THR A 5 -11.93 8.23 4.47
CA THR A 5 -11.37 7.53 5.62
C THR A 5 -11.81 6.07 5.65
N LEU A 6 -10.93 5.19 6.12
CA LEU A 6 -11.22 3.76 6.16
C LEU A 6 -12.37 3.47 7.15
N THR A 7 -13.41 2.78 6.67
CA THR A 7 -14.60 2.43 7.48
C THR A 7 -14.59 0.99 8.00
N THR A 8 -13.82 0.10 7.36
CA THR A 8 -13.64 -1.28 7.78
C THR A 8 -12.19 -1.72 7.62
N PHE A 9 -11.64 -2.38 8.63
CA PHE A 9 -10.30 -2.94 8.59
C PHE A 9 -10.31 -4.33 9.20
N PHE A 10 -9.60 -5.26 8.57
CA PHE A 10 -9.45 -6.63 9.05
C PHE A 10 -10.79 -7.32 9.43
N GLY A 11 -11.83 -7.07 8.62
CA GLY A 11 -13.16 -7.66 8.77
C GLY A 11 -14.07 -7.02 9.82
N LYS A 12 -13.65 -5.91 10.43
CA LYS A 12 -14.39 -5.19 11.49
C LYS A 12 -14.57 -3.71 11.13
N PRO A 13 -15.65 -3.05 11.60
CA PRO A 13 -15.78 -1.59 11.52
C PRO A 13 -14.63 -0.89 12.25
N VAL A 14 -14.18 0.24 11.69
CA VAL A 14 -13.18 1.13 12.29
C VAL A 14 -13.90 2.26 13.03
N GLU A 15 -13.48 2.54 14.26
CA GLU A 15 -14.01 3.63 15.08
C GLU A 15 -12.87 4.43 15.71
N ASP A 16 -13.04 5.74 15.83
CA ASP A 16 -12.03 6.61 16.45
C ASP A 16 -11.97 6.39 17.97
N PHE A 17 -10.77 6.12 18.46
CA PHE A 17 -10.51 6.10 19.89
C PHE A 17 -10.26 7.52 20.39
N GLN A 18 -10.94 7.91 21.48
CA GLN A 18 -10.81 9.24 22.07
C GLN A 18 -10.28 9.16 23.50
N SER A 19 -9.53 10.17 23.89
CA SER A 19 -9.05 10.33 25.26
C SER A 19 -10.23 10.36 26.25
N GLY A 20 -10.08 9.67 27.38
CA GLY A 20 -11.11 9.55 28.41
C GLY A 20 -12.11 8.41 28.24
N MET A 21 -12.05 7.62 27.16
CA MET A 21 -12.79 6.36 27.07
C MET A 21 -12.29 5.36 28.13
N GLU A 22 -13.22 4.73 28.85
CA GLU A 22 -12.92 3.77 29.93
C GLU A 22 -13.08 2.30 29.51
N ALA A 23 -13.61 2.05 28.31
CA ALA A 23 -13.86 0.71 27.78
C ALA A 23 -13.85 0.73 26.24
N TRP A 24 -13.58 -0.44 25.65
CA TRP A 24 -13.57 -0.65 24.21
C TRP A 24 -14.13 -2.04 23.85
N ASP A 25 -14.82 -2.18 22.70
CA ASP A 25 -15.32 -3.47 22.21
C ASP A 25 -14.31 -4.15 21.28
N PHE A 26 -13.27 -4.73 21.88
CA PHE A 26 -12.15 -5.37 21.17
C PHE A 26 -12.57 -6.44 20.14
N ALA A 27 -13.72 -7.09 20.37
CA ALA A 27 -14.22 -8.15 19.51
C ALA A 27 -14.94 -7.62 18.26
N ARG A 28 -15.50 -6.41 18.30
CA ARG A 28 -16.37 -5.89 17.24
C ARG A 28 -15.79 -4.73 16.47
N THR A 29 -14.89 -3.93 17.05
CA THR A 29 -14.36 -2.73 16.41
C THR A 29 -12.84 -2.78 16.31
N VAL A 30 -12.32 -1.99 15.37
CA VAL A 30 -10.90 -1.67 15.27
C VAL A 30 -10.72 -0.22 15.70
N PRO A 31 -9.88 0.07 16.70
CA PRO A 31 -9.59 1.45 17.05
C PRO A 31 -8.77 2.13 15.95
N ARG A 32 -9.15 3.35 15.61
CA ARG A 32 -8.31 4.30 14.89
C ARG A 32 -7.80 5.36 15.86
N PHE A 33 -6.49 5.58 15.86
CA PHE A 33 -5.85 6.67 16.58
C PHE A 33 -5.51 7.77 15.60
N ARG A 34 -6.15 8.93 15.75
CA ARG A 34 -5.93 10.12 14.93
C ARG A 34 -6.11 11.36 15.78
N ILE A 35 -5.48 12.45 15.38
CA ILE A 35 -5.64 13.75 16.02
C ILE A 35 -6.00 14.80 14.97
N ASP A 36 -6.83 15.75 15.38
CA ASP A 36 -7.14 16.92 14.55
C ASP A 36 -6.10 18.03 14.81
N TYR A 37 -6.05 19.01 13.91
CA TYR A 37 -5.05 20.10 13.93
C TYR A 37 -4.93 20.85 15.28
N ASP A 38 -6.07 21.13 15.93
CA ASP A 38 -6.12 21.87 17.20
C ASP A 38 -6.10 20.97 18.46
N SER A 39 -5.87 19.66 18.29
CA SER A 39 -5.88 18.69 19.39
C SER A 39 -4.74 18.93 20.39
N GLN A 40 -5.03 18.80 21.69
CA GLN A 40 -3.99 18.72 22.73
C GLN A 40 -3.50 17.29 22.97
N ASP A 41 -4.24 16.29 22.48
CA ASP A 41 -3.82 14.89 22.51
C ASP A 41 -2.85 14.61 21.36
N THR A 42 -1.95 13.65 21.56
CA THR A 42 -1.11 13.08 20.52
C THR A 42 -1.48 11.61 20.28
N VAL A 43 -1.17 11.06 19.10
CA VAL A 43 -1.37 9.63 18.84
C VAL A 43 -0.67 8.75 19.89
N PRO A 44 0.59 9.02 20.31
CA PRO A 44 1.20 8.32 21.46
C PRO A 44 0.39 8.38 22.76
N MET A 45 -0.24 9.51 23.09
CA MET A 45 -1.11 9.63 24.27
C MET A 45 -2.36 8.76 24.14
N LEU A 46 -2.98 8.74 22.97
CA LEU A 46 -4.16 7.90 22.70
C LEU A 46 -3.81 6.40 22.78
N LEU A 47 -2.67 6.00 22.19
CA LEU A 47 -2.15 4.63 22.29
C LEU A 47 -1.88 4.24 23.75
N ALA A 48 -1.30 5.13 24.55
CA ALA A 48 -1.05 4.88 25.97
C ALA A 48 -2.35 4.67 26.76
N ALA A 49 -3.35 5.52 26.53
CA ALA A 49 -4.66 5.40 27.17
C ALA A 49 -5.37 4.10 26.76
N TYR A 50 -5.34 3.75 25.48
CA TYR A 50 -5.92 2.51 24.98
C TYR A 50 -5.23 1.26 25.52
N ALA A 51 -3.89 1.24 25.55
CA ALA A 51 -3.09 0.14 26.08
C ALA A 51 -3.36 -0.13 27.58
N ALA A 52 -3.77 0.90 28.32
CA ALA A 52 -4.12 0.83 29.73
C ALA A 52 -5.53 0.25 29.99
N LEU A 53 -6.39 0.13 28.96
CA LEU A 53 -7.73 -0.42 29.11
C LEU A 53 -7.67 -1.90 29.52
N PRO A 54 -8.57 -2.34 30.43
CA PRO A 54 -8.77 -3.76 30.68
C PRO A 54 -9.24 -4.48 29.40
N GLY A 55 -8.53 -5.53 28.97
CA GLY A 55 -8.87 -6.28 27.76
C GLY A 55 -8.09 -5.86 26.50
N ALA A 56 -7.22 -4.85 26.59
CA ALA A 56 -6.37 -4.41 25.48
C ALA A 56 -5.59 -5.54 24.79
N GLU A 57 -5.29 -6.60 25.54
CA GLU A 57 -4.62 -7.79 25.04
C GLU A 57 -5.36 -8.51 23.90
N ALA A 58 -6.68 -8.35 23.81
CA ALA A 58 -7.52 -8.95 22.75
C ALA A 58 -7.53 -8.13 21.45
N THR A 59 -6.76 -7.05 21.37
CA THR A 59 -6.65 -6.21 20.17
C THR A 59 -5.93 -6.97 19.06
N ASP A 60 -6.65 -7.29 17.99
CA ASP A 60 -6.12 -8.02 16.84
C ASP A 60 -5.84 -7.16 15.60
N ALA A 61 -6.33 -5.91 15.59
CA ALA A 61 -6.09 -4.94 14.53
C ALA A 61 -6.05 -3.52 15.08
N LEU A 62 -5.23 -2.66 14.48
CA LEU A 62 -5.09 -1.24 14.80
C LEU A 62 -5.01 -0.40 13.52
N VAL A 63 -5.59 0.80 13.56
CA VAL A 63 -5.42 1.83 12.52
C VAL A 63 -4.83 3.08 13.15
N VAL A 64 -3.89 3.73 12.47
CA VAL A 64 -3.40 5.05 12.83
C VAL A 64 -3.71 5.99 11.66
N GLY A 65 -4.47 7.06 11.93
CA GLY A 65 -4.74 8.12 10.97
C GLY A 65 -3.79 9.31 11.15
N ALA A 66 -4.26 10.54 10.95
CA ALA A 66 -3.43 11.74 11.06
C ALA A 66 -2.75 11.87 12.43
N TRP A 67 -1.43 12.15 12.42
CA TRP A 67 -0.59 12.29 13.61
C TRP A 67 0.11 13.64 13.72
N GLN A 68 0.03 14.48 12.67
CA GLN A 68 0.82 15.70 12.56
C GLN A 68 0.35 16.81 13.52
N GLY A 69 -0.97 16.91 13.77
CA GLY A 69 -1.52 18.05 14.50
C GLY A 69 -1.17 19.37 13.80
N ASP A 70 -0.59 20.32 14.52
CA ASP A 70 -0.08 21.59 13.98
C ASP A 70 1.39 21.52 13.49
N ALA A 71 2.04 20.36 13.65
CA ALA A 71 3.43 20.14 13.27
C ALA A 71 3.53 19.49 11.88
N SER A 72 3.55 20.32 10.83
CA SER A 72 3.57 19.88 9.42
C SER A 72 4.73 18.92 9.07
N GLU A 73 5.85 18.99 9.79
CA GLU A 73 7.03 18.16 9.57
C GLU A 73 7.06 16.89 10.44
N ALA A 74 6.04 16.65 11.27
CA ALA A 74 6.01 15.51 12.17
C ALA A 74 5.98 14.18 11.39
N SER A 75 6.95 13.32 11.69
CA SER A 75 7.00 11.97 11.13
C SER A 75 6.26 10.96 11.99
N SER A 76 6.04 9.77 11.46
CA SER A 76 5.49 8.63 12.21
C SER A 76 6.41 8.09 13.32
N GLN A 77 7.60 8.66 13.53
CA GLN A 77 8.61 8.11 14.46
C GLN A 77 8.05 7.94 15.88
N GLU A 78 7.42 8.97 16.44
CA GLU A 78 6.86 8.89 17.81
C GLU A 78 5.70 7.88 17.90
N VAL A 79 4.93 7.72 16.82
CA VAL A 79 3.87 6.71 16.73
C VAL A 79 4.47 5.30 16.75
N VAL A 80 5.51 5.05 15.95
CA VAL A 80 6.21 3.76 15.89
C VAL A 80 6.84 3.44 17.24
N GLU A 81 7.49 4.40 17.88
CA GLU A 81 8.07 4.24 19.22
C GLU A 81 6.99 3.91 20.27
N ALA A 82 5.82 4.55 20.20
CA ALA A 82 4.70 4.27 21.09
C ALA A 82 4.14 2.85 20.86
N LEU A 83 3.92 2.44 19.61
CA LEU A 83 3.47 1.08 19.27
C LEU A 83 4.43 0.03 19.83
N VAL A 84 5.73 0.19 19.60
CA VAL A 84 6.76 -0.73 20.11
C VAL A 84 6.79 -0.73 21.64
N SER A 85 6.69 0.43 22.28
CA SER A 85 6.70 0.55 23.75
C SER A 85 5.54 -0.18 24.41
N TYR A 86 4.38 -0.25 23.74
CA TYR A 86 3.18 -0.93 24.24
C TYR A 86 2.98 -2.31 23.62
N ALA A 87 3.94 -2.88 22.89
CA ALA A 87 3.76 -4.13 22.16
C ALA A 87 3.32 -5.30 23.05
N GLU A 88 3.82 -5.40 24.28
CA GLU A 88 3.41 -6.43 25.25
C GLU A 88 1.93 -6.36 25.65
N ARG A 89 1.27 -5.22 25.41
CA ARG A 89 -0.16 -5.01 25.65
C ARG A 89 -1.03 -5.44 24.47
N PHE A 90 -0.43 -5.75 23.32
CA PHE A 90 -1.13 -6.17 22.10
C PHE A 90 -0.58 -7.51 21.56
N PRO A 91 -0.55 -8.59 22.39
CA PRO A 91 0.02 -9.87 21.99
C PRO A 91 -0.72 -10.54 20.82
N ASP A 92 -2.01 -10.23 20.64
CA ASP A 92 -2.87 -10.78 19.59
C ASP A 92 -2.90 -9.91 18.32
N LEU A 93 -2.08 -8.84 18.24
CA LEU A 93 -2.08 -7.94 17.08
C LEU A 93 -1.64 -8.66 15.80
N ARG A 94 -2.51 -8.62 14.79
CA ARG A 94 -2.33 -9.27 13.48
C ARG A 94 -2.43 -8.30 12.31
N ALA A 95 -3.07 -7.15 12.48
CA ALA A 95 -3.20 -6.17 11.42
C ALA A 95 -2.88 -4.75 11.88
N LEU A 96 -2.09 -4.04 11.08
CA LEU A 96 -1.77 -2.64 11.31
C LEU A 96 -1.92 -1.87 10.00
N PHE A 97 -2.68 -0.76 10.06
CA PHE A 97 -2.63 0.27 9.04
C PHE A 97 -2.04 1.55 9.65
N LEU A 98 -0.87 1.96 9.16
CA LEU A 98 -0.20 3.20 9.54
C LEU A 98 -0.37 4.26 8.44
N GLY A 99 -1.15 5.31 8.72
CA GLY A 99 -1.38 6.40 7.77
C GLY A 99 -2.74 6.38 7.10
N ASP A 100 -3.83 6.04 7.80
CA ASP A 100 -5.20 6.33 7.32
C ASP A 100 -5.45 7.86 7.33
N ILE A 101 -4.71 8.57 6.48
CA ILE A 101 -4.69 10.01 6.29
C ILE A 101 -5.26 10.27 4.90
N VAL A 102 -6.31 11.08 4.84
CA VAL A 102 -6.92 11.47 3.56
C VAL A 102 -6.28 12.74 3.02
N SER A 103 -6.42 12.99 1.72
CA SER A 103 -5.81 14.16 1.05
C SER A 103 -6.18 15.50 1.69
N GLU A 104 -7.38 15.62 2.25
CA GLU A 104 -7.86 16.81 2.93
C GLU A 104 -7.11 17.09 4.25
N GLU A 105 -6.50 16.06 4.83
CA GLU A 105 -5.70 16.17 6.06
C GLU A 105 -4.24 16.41 5.75
N ASN A 106 -3.68 15.61 4.83
CA ASN A 106 -2.35 15.76 4.30
C ASN A 106 -2.26 15.04 2.95
N GLU A 107 -1.74 15.73 1.95
CA GLU A 107 -1.40 15.14 0.65
C GLU A 107 -0.42 13.96 0.85
N ILE A 108 -0.57 12.88 0.08
CA ILE A 108 0.16 11.62 0.28
C ILE A 108 1.67 11.79 0.13
N SER A 109 2.09 12.73 -0.73
CA SER A 109 3.48 13.12 -0.97
C SER A 109 4.10 13.93 0.16
N TRP A 110 3.29 14.40 1.13
CA TRP A 110 3.73 15.15 2.29
C TRP A 110 3.65 14.33 3.59
N ILE A 111 3.21 13.08 3.50
CA ILE A 111 3.16 12.19 4.67
C ILE A 111 4.57 11.67 4.97
N ASN A 112 5.18 12.24 6.01
CA ASN A 112 6.46 11.81 6.55
C ASN A 112 6.32 10.52 7.39
N GLN A 113 6.85 9.43 6.87
CA GLN A 113 7.00 8.16 7.57
C GLN A 113 8.33 8.12 8.35
N SER A 114 8.70 6.94 8.82
CA SER A 114 9.94 6.68 9.55
C SER A 114 10.46 5.27 9.26
N ASP A 115 11.52 4.87 9.96
CA ASP A 115 11.98 3.48 9.97
C ASP A 115 11.00 2.61 10.76
N LEU A 116 10.41 1.63 10.09
CA LEU A 116 9.42 0.69 10.65
C LEU A 116 10.06 -0.62 11.15
N SER A 117 11.38 -0.77 11.07
CA SER A 117 12.07 -2.03 11.36
C SER A 117 11.84 -2.54 12.79
N ALA A 118 11.58 -1.65 13.74
CA ALA A 118 11.29 -2.00 15.13
C ALA A 118 9.91 -2.68 15.30
N LEU A 119 8.98 -2.52 14.35
CA LEU A 119 7.65 -3.16 14.41
C LEU A 119 7.74 -4.68 14.25
N TRP A 120 8.70 -5.19 13.47
CA TRP A 120 8.79 -6.62 13.17
C TRP A 120 9.08 -7.50 14.39
N PRO A 121 10.09 -7.23 15.23
CA PRO A 121 10.27 -7.98 16.47
C PRO A 121 9.20 -7.68 17.52
N ALA A 122 8.56 -6.50 17.48
CA ALA A 122 7.50 -6.12 18.40
C ALA A 122 6.19 -6.87 18.13
N PHE A 123 5.86 -7.10 16.86
CA PHE A 123 4.61 -7.73 16.42
C PHE A 123 4.87 -8.92 15.48
N PRO A 124 5.45 -10.02 15.99
CA PRO A 124 5.85 -11.16 15.16
C PRO A 124 4.69 -11.94 14.54
N ASN A 125 3.45 -11.66 14.97
CA ASN A 125 2.23 -12.31 14.49
C ASN A 125 1.50 -11.49 13.41
N LEU A 126 2.07 -10.38 12.93
CA LEU A 126 1.45 -9.57 11.87
C LEU A 126 1.15 -10.41 10.62
N GLU A 127 -0.12 -10.39 10.22
CA GLU A 127 -0.67 -10.99 9.02
C GLU A 127 -0.95 -9.96 7.92
N HIS A 128 -1.19 -8.69 8.31
CA HIS A 128 -1.51 -7.59 7.41
C HIS A 128 -0.79 -6.31 7.84
N LEU A 129 0.03 -5.74 6.96
CA LEU A 129 0.58 -4.40 7.12
C LEU A 129 0.18 -3.53 5.92
N GLN A 130 -0.42 -2.38 6.22
CA GLN A 130 -0.68 -1.33 5.26
C GLN A 130 -0.01 -0.04 5.74
N VAL A 131 0.62 0.69 4.83
CA VAL A 131 1.29 1.96 5.11
C VAL A 131 0.96 2.95 4.01
N ARG A 132 0.64 4.19 4.36
CA ARG A 132 0.40 5.27 3.40
C ARG A 132 1.35 6.45 3.66
N GLY A 133 2.00 6.94 2.62
CA GLY A 133 3.08 7.92 2.68
C GLY A 133 4.44 7.27 2.40
N GLY A 134 5.24 7.90 1.54
CA GLY A 134 6.55 7.36 1.12
C GLY A 134 7.76 8.08 1.73
N ASN A 135 7.60 9.33 2.17
CA ASN A 135 8.72 10.15 2.64
C ASN A 135 9.38 9.50 3.85
N ASP A 136 10.70 9.33 3.82
CA ASP A 136 11.47 8.70 4.90
C ASP A 136 11.05 7.27 5.30
N LEU A 137 10.16 6.62 4.53
CA LEU A 137 9.76 5.23 4.77
C LEU A 137 10.95 4.28 4.58
N ALA A 138 11.16 3.43 5.58
CA ALA A 138 12.02 2.25 5.49
C ALA A 138 11.36 1.10 6.25
N LEU A 139 11.44 -0.12 5.72
CA LEU A 139 10.98 -1.31 6.45
C LEU A 139 12.16 -2.03 7.13
N GLY A 140 13.38 -1.74 6.67
CA GLY A 140 14.58 -2.46 7.06
C GLY A 140 14.55 -3.91 6.60
N ARG A 141 15.47 -4.72 7.12
CA ARG A 141 15.49 -6.16 6.85
C ARG A 141 14.70 -6.90 7.92
N PHE A 142 13.73 -7.72 7.51
CA PHE A 142 12.84 -8.39 8.44
C PHE A 142 12.39 -9.79 8.01
N GLU A 143 12.01 -10.57 9.02
CA GLU A 143 11.35 -11.87 8.89
C GLU A 143 9.91 -11.70 9.40
N ALA A 144 8.93 -11.98 8.53
CA ALA A 144 7.51 -11.86 8.87
C ALA A 144 6.80 -13.16 8.45
N PRO A 145 6.97 -14.25 9.22
CA PRO A 145 6.53 -15.59 8.82
C PRO A 145 5.01 -15.76 8.75
N ARG A 146 4.23 -14.80 9.27
CA ARG A 146 2.77 -14.78 9.25
C ARG A 146 2.19 -13.78 8.25
N LEU A 147 3.01 -12.90 7.68
CA LEU A 147 2.54 -11.82 6.82
C LEU A 147 1.92 -12.39 5.55
N THR A 148 0.65 -12.09 5.33
CA THR A 148 -0.13 -12.48 4.15
C THR A 148 -0.39 -11.31 3.22
N THR A 149 -0.41 -10.09 3.76
CA THR A 149 -0.72 -8.86 3.02
C THR A 149 0.27 -7.77 3.37
N LEU A 150 0.90 -7.18 2.36
CA LEU A 150 1.74 -5.99 2.46
C LEU A 150 1.26 -4.96 1.42
N ILE A 151 0.89 -3.77 1.89
CA ILE A 151 0.39 -2.68 1.05
C ILE A 151 1.19 -1.41 1.39
N LEU A 152 1.85 -0.82 0.41
CA LEU A 152 2.55 0.46 0.53
C LEU A 152 1.95 1.45 -0.47
N GLU A 153 1.29 2.49 0.05
CA GLU A 153 0.64 3.55 -0.73
C GLU A 153 1.52 4.80 -0.70
N SER A 154 1.86 5.35 -1.86
CA SER A 154 2.73 6.52 -1.98
C SER A 154 2.54 7.19 -3.33
N GLY A 155 2.66 8.52 -3.39
CA GLY A 155 2.80 9.26 -4.65
C GLY A 155 4.20 9.17 -5.27
N GLY A 156 5.16 8.54 -4.57
CA GLY A 156 6.53 8.30 -5.01
C GLY A 156 7.25 7.36 -4.04
N LEU A 157 7.08 6.05 -4.21
CA LEU A 157 7.63 5.06 -3.26
C LEU A 157 9.15 4.96 -3.41
N PRO A 158 9.94 5.27 -2.36
CA PRO A 158 11.39 5.20 -2.47
C PRO A 158 11.85 3.77 -2.78
N ARG A 159 12.82 3.63 -3.68
CA ARG A 159 13.42 2.35 -4.10
C ARG A 159 13.92 1.52 -2.92
N ARG A 160 14.42 2.16 -1.86
CA ARG A 160 14.82 1.46 -0.63
C ARG A 160 13.65 0.70 0.01
N ALA A 161 12.44 1.27 0.02
CA ALA A 161 11.26 0.62 0.59
C ALA A 161 10.78 -0.54 -0.29
N VAL A 162 10.88 -0.38 -1.62
CA VAL A 162 10.69 -1.49 -2.59
C VAL A 162 11.68 -2.62 -2.29
N GLN A 163 12.97 -2.31 -2.15
CA GLN A 163 14.01 -3.30 -1.88
C GLN A 163 13.80 -4.01 -0.54
N ASP A 164 13.46 -3.28 0.52
CA ASP A 164 13.17 -3.86 1.83
C ASP A 164 11.95 -4.81 1.75
N ALA A 165 10.87 -4.38 1.08
CA ALA A 165 9.67 -5.19 0.89
C ALA A 165 9.97 -6.48 0.12
N LEU A 166 10.76 -6.42 -0.96
CA LEU A 166 11.15 -7.58 -1.76
C LEU A 166 12.17 -8.50 -1.04
N ALA A 167 12.98 -7.96 -0.13
CA ALA A 167 13.93 -8.73 0.67
C ALA A 167 13.29 -9.41 1.90
N ALA A 168 11.99 -9.21 2.12
CA ALA A 168 11.28 -9.72 3.28
C ALA A 168 11.26 -11.26 3.37
N GLY A 169 11.54 -11.77 4.56
CA GLY A 169 11.31 -13.17 4.91
C GLY A 169 9.82 -13.47 5.16
N ALA A 170 8.99 -13.39 4.10
CA ALA A 170 7.54 -13.50 4.17
C ALA A 170 6.99 -14.68 3.32
N PRO A 171 7.21 -15.95 3.73
CA PRO A 171 6.81 -17.13 2.96
C PRO A 171 5.29 -17.29 2.79
N GLU A 172 4.50 -16.66 3.67
CA GLU A 172 3.03 -16.69 3.64
C GLU A 172 2.40 -15.55 2.83
N LEU A 173 3.20 -14.65 2.24
CA LEU A 173 2.69 -13.48 1.52
C LEU A 173 1.84 -13.91 0.32
N ARG A 174 0.62 -13.40 0.25
CA ARG A 174 -0.40 -13.68 -0.78
C ARG A 174 -0.79 -12.44 -1.57
N HIS A 175 -0.74 -11.27 -0.94
CA HIS A 175 -1.03 -9.97 -1.54
C HIS A 175 0.16 -9.03 -1.32
N LEU A 176 0.76 -8.57 -2.41
CA LEU A 176 1.76 -7.51 -2.42
C LEU A 176 1.21 -6.37 -3.27
N GLU A 177 1.07 -5.19 -2.66
CA GLU A 177 0.63 -3.98 -3.33
C GLU A 177 1.60 -2.84 -3.06
N LEU A 178 2.09 -2.23 -4.14
CA LEU A 178 3.05 -1.14 -4.11
C LEU A 178 2.54 -0.07 -5.07
N TRP A 179 2.30 1.14 -4.56
CA TRP A 179 2.02 2.31 -5.38
C TRP A 179 3.35 2.98 -5.63
N LEU A 180 3.83 2.89 -6.87
CA LEU A 180 5.22 3.20 -7.21
C LEU A 180 5.45 4.71 -7.33
N GLY A 181 4.40 5.43 -7.69
CA GLY A 181 4.37 6.86 -7.83
C GLY A 181 5.22 7.37 -8.99
N THR A 182 5.76 8.57 -8.80
CA THR A 182 6.63 9.27 -9.73
C THR A 182 7.89 9.82 -9.06
N ASP A 183 8.92 10.08 -9.85
CA ASP A 183 10.18 10.66 -9.39
C ASP A 183 10.05 12.07 -8.78
N ASN A 184 9.04 12.83 -9.20
CA ASN A 184 8.73 14.15 -8.64
C ASN A 184 8.42 14.10 -7.14
N TYR A 185 7.94 12.97 -6.63
CA TYR A 185 7.60 12.77 -5.21
C TYR A 185 8.43 11.68 -4.55
N GLY A 186 9.61 11.36 -5.12
CA GLY A 186 10.61 10.48 -4.50
C GLY A 186 10.65 9.04 -5.00
N GLY A 187 9.80 8.67 -5.97
CA GLY A 187 9.83 7.36 -6.61
C GLY A 187 11.05 7.19 -7.50
N ASP A 188 11.87 6.16 -7.27
CA ASP A 188 13.10 5.94 -8.05
C ASP A 188 13.36 4.46 -8.37
N SER A 189 12.35 3.61 -8.23
CA SER A 189 12.43 2.21 -8.64
C SER A 189 12.37 2.05 -10.16
N THR A 190 12.89 0.94 -10.65
CA THR A 190 12.78 0.54 -12.06
C THR A 190 12.30 -0.90 -12.17
N PRO A 191 11.92 -1.39 -13.36
CA PRO A 191 11.55 -2.79 -13.54
C PRO A 191 12.63 -3.79 -13.09
N ASP A 192 13.92 -3.40 -13.13
CA ASP A 192 15.04 -4.25 -12.70
C ASP A 192 15.01 -4.56 -11.20
N ASP A 193 14.46 -3.67 -10.37
CA ASP A 193 14.32 -3.90 -8.93
C ASP A 193 13.38 -5.09 -8.62
N PHE A 194 12.49 -5.44 -9.56
CA PHE A 194 11.53 -6.54 -9.42
C PHE A 194 12.01 -7.84 -10.07
N ALA A 195 13.25 -7.91 -10.58
CA ALA A 195 13.72 -9.06 -11.37
C ALA A 195 13.55 -10.42 -10.67
N ASP A 196 13.88 -10.52 -9.38
CA ASP A 196 13.71 -11.77 -8.62
C ASP A 196 12.24 -12.10 -8.31
N LEU A 197 11.39 -11.08 -8.14
CA LEU A 197 9.94 -11.24 -8.01
C LEU A 197 9.34 -11.79 -9.31
N PHE A 198 9.66 -11.16 -10.43
CA PHE A 198 9.18 -11.53 -11.76
C PHE A 198 9.67 -12.91 -12.18
N ALA A 199 10.92 -13.26 -11.85
CA ALA A 199 11.46 -14.61 -12.02
C ALA A 199 10.79 -15.67 -11.12
N GLY A 200 9.86 -15.27 -10.23
CA GLY A 200 9.12 -16.18 -9.35
C GLY A 200 9.96 -16.74 -8.20
N ARG A 201 11.06 -16.07 -7.82
CA ARG A 201 11.98 -16.53 -6.77
C ARG A 201 11.57 -16.08 -5.37
N LEU A 202 10.70 -15.08 -5.29
CA LEU A 202 10.19 -14.50 -4.05
C LEU A 202 8.74 -14.94 -3.78
N PHE A 203 8.33 -14.94 -2.51
CA PHE A 203 6.94 -15.12 -2.05
C PHE A 203 6.22 -16.31 -2.70
N PRO A 204 6.51 -17.57 -2.31
CA PRO A 204 5.99 -18.77 -2.99
C PRO A 204 4.46 -18.86 -3.04
N LYS A 205 3.76 -18.19 -2.12
CA LYS A 205 2.29 -18.18 -2.01
C LYS A 205 1.62 -16.94 -2.61
N LEU A 206 2.38 -16.07 -3.28
CA LEU A 206 1.84 -14.85 -3.87
C LEU A 206 0.73 -15.19 -4.87
N ASN A 207 -0.42 -14.56 -4.69
CA ASN A 207 -1.62 -14.75 -5.51
C ASN A 207 -2.06 -13.45 -6.19
N THR A 208 -1.84 -12.31 -5.53
CA THR A 208 -2.13 -10.98 -6.05
C THR A 208 -0.85 -10.15 -6.05
N LEU A 209 -0.49 -9.64 -7.22
CA LEU A 209 0.53 -8.63 -7.38
C LEU A 209 -0.12 -7.35 -7.91
N ALA A 210 -0.02 -6.27 -7.15
CA ALA A 210 -0.47 -4.95 -7.53
C ALA A 210 0.73 -4.00 -7.54
N LEU A 211 1.10 -3.53 -8.72
CA LEU A 211 2.14 -2.52 -8.93
C LEU A 211 1.46 -1.31 -9.56
N ARG A 212 0.84 -0.51 -8.71
CA ARG A 212 -0.11 0.53 -9.08
C ARG A 212 0.59 1.86 -9.22
N ASP A 213 -0.12 2.82 -9.81
CA ASP A 213 0.19 4.23 -9.73
C ASP A 213 1.62 4.52 -10.19
N CYS A 214 2.00 3.97 -11.35
CA CYS A 214 3.36 3.92 -11.83
C CYS A 214 3.55 4.84 -13.03
N ASP A 215 4.52 5.75 -12.98
CA ASP A 215 4.85 6.68 -14.08
C ASP A 215 5.72 6.05 -15.18
N TYR A 216 6.18 4.82 -14.99
CA TYR A 216 6.86 4.00 -16.00
C TYR A 216 6.04 2.75 -16.37
N ALA A 217 4.71 2.85 -16.34
CA ALA A 217 3.79 1.72 -16.48
C ALA A 217 4.02 0.88 -17.74
N ASP A 218 4.34 1.48 -18.89
CA ASP A 218 4.62 0.74 -20.13
C ASP A 218 5.87 -0.16 -20.01
N ALA A 219 6.95 0.35 -19.41
CA ALA A 219 8.17 -0.41 -19.20
C ALA A 219 7.96 -1.53 -18.18
N LEU A 220 7.16 -1.26 -17.14
CA LEU A 220 6.78 -2.25 -16.14
C LEU A 220 5.90 -3.35 -16.74
N ALA A 221 4.92 -2.98 -17.56
CA ALA A 221 4.04 -3.90 -18.30
C ALA A 221 4.84 -4.83 -19.22
N ALA A 222 5.84 -4.29 -19.92
CA ALA A 222 6.75 -5.10 -20.75
C ALA A 222 7.56 -6.11 -19.91
N ALA A 223 8.11 -5.69 -18.77
CA ALA A 223 8.88 -6.57 -17.90
C ALA A 223 8.01 -7.67 -17.27
N VAL A 224 6.81 -7.34 -16.79
CA VAL A 224 5.92 -8.32 -16.15
C VAL A 224 5.30 -9.28 -17.17
N ALA A 225 5.09 -8.86 -18.43
CA ALA A 225 4.59 -9.74 -19.49
C ALA A 225 5.50 -10.95 -19.73
N GLU A 226 6.81 -10.81 -19.50
CA GLU A 226 7.79 -11.90 -19.62
C GLU A 226 7.97 -12.70 -18.31
N ALA A 227 7.34 -12.29 -17.21
CA ALA A 227 7.58 -12.82 -15.88
C ALA A 227 6.99 -14.24 -15.71
N PRO A 228 7.82 -15.26 -15.37
CA PRO A 228 7.33 -16.58 -14.95
C PRO A 228 6.33 -16.53 -13.79
N LEU A 229 6.36 -15.46 -12.98
CA LEU A 229 5.38 -15.19 -11.93
C LEU A 229 3.92 -15.26 -12.41
N LEU A 230 3.63 -14.83 -13.65
CA LEU A 230 2.27 -14.79 -14.17
C LEU A 230 1.60 -16.16 -14.28
N GLU A 231 2.38 -17.24 -14.35
CA GLU A 231 1.84 -18.60 -14.42
C GLU A 231 1.30 -19.10 -13.07
N ARG A 232 1.53 -18.39 -11.96
CA ARG A 232 1.10 -18.79 -10.61
C ARG A 232 0.19 -17.82 -9.87
N ILE A 233 0.22 -16.53 -10.21
CA ILE A 233 -0.69 -15.55 -9.59
C ILE A 233 -2.06 -15.61 -10.24
N ALA A 234 -3.10 -15.20 -9.50
CA ALA A 234 -4.46 -15.10 -10.01
C ALA A 234 -4.81 -13.67 -10.45
N THR A 235 -4.21 -12.66 -9.82
CA THR A 235 -4.50 -11.25 -10.07
C THR A 235 -3.22 -10.47 -10.34
N LEU A 236 -3.21 -9.76 -11.47
CA LEU A 236 -2.26 -8.69 -11.77
C LEU A 236 -3.01 -7.37 -11.79
N ASP A 237 -2.49 -6.37 -11.09
CA ASP A 237 -3.02 -5.02 -11.06
C ASP A 237 -1.90 -4.02 -11.41
N LEU A 238 -2.09 -3.29 -12.51
CA LEU A 238 -1.22 -2.20 -12.97
C LEU A 238 -2.01 -0.89 -13.13
N SER A 239 -3.11 -0.77 -12.39
CA SER A 239 -4.00 0.38 -12.40
C SER A 239 -3.33 1.66 -11.88
N LEU A 240 -4.03 2.80 -12.03
CA LEU A 240 -3.62 4.12 -11.54
C LEU A 240 -2.37 4.71 -12.20
N GLY A 241 -1.66 3.95 -13.04
CA GLY A 241 -0.47 4.43 -13.74
C GLY A 241 -0.78 5.14 -15.05
N ASN A 242 0.28 5.37 -15.82
CA ASN A 242 0.20 6.00 -17.14
C ASN A 242 0.25 5.00 -18.31
N LEU A 243 -0.32 3.80 -18.10
CA LEU A 243 -0.29 2.69 -19.06
C LEU A 243 -0.92 3.10 -20.40
N SER A 244 -0.23 2.82 -21.50
CA SER A 244 -0.70 3.10 -22.85
C SER A 244 -0.77 1.86 -23.72
N ASP A 245 -1.19 2.04 -24.97
CA ASP A 245 -1.27 0.98 -25.96
C ASP A 245 0.06 0.20 -26.07
N ALA A 246 1.21 0.86 -25.88
CA ALA A 246 2.51 0.19 -25.93
C ALA A 246 2.68 -0.86 -24.83
N GLY A 247 2.37 -0.52 -23.57
CA GLY A 247 2.40 -1.47 -22.46
C GLY A 247 1.32 -2.55 -22.59
N ALA A 248 0.13 -2.18 -23.02
CA ALA A 248 -0.97 -3.13 -23.26
C ALA A 248 -0.64 -4.15 -24.37
N GLU A 249 0.05 -3.75 -25.44
CA GLU A 249 0.54 -4.68 -26.46
C GLU A 249 1.50 -5.73 -25.87
N ALA A 250 2.39 -5.31 -24.97
CA ALA A 250 3.30 -6.23 -24.30
C ALA A 250 2.53 -7.25 -23.45
N LEU A 251 1.52 -6.81 -22.69
CA LEU A 251 0.65 -7.69 -21.93
C LEU A 251 -0.12 -8.68 -22.83
N LEU A 252 -0.69 -8.20 -23.94
CA LEU A 252 -1.40 -9.04 -24.93
C LEU A 252 -0.48 -10.09 -25.58
N ALA A 253 0.81 -9.81 -25.69
CA ALA A 253 1.79 -10.75 -26.22
C ALA A 253 2.12 -11.90 -25.26
N SER A 254 1.77 -11.78 -23.98
CA SER A 254 2.02 -12.80 -22.97
C SER A 254 0.85 -13.79 -22.85
N PRO A 255 1.04 -15.09 -23.18
CA PRO A 255 -0.02 -16.08 -23.01
C PRO A 255 -0.42 -16.32 -21.55
N ALA A 256 0.44 -15.95 -20.60
CA ALA A 256 0.16 -16.10 -19.17
C ALA A 256 -0.88 -15.09 -18.68
N VAL A 257 -0.92 -13.89 -19.25
CA VAL A 257 -1.93 -12.86 -18.92
C VAL A 257 -3.34 -13.36 -19.19
N ALA A 258 -3.55 -14.11 -20.27
CA ALA A 258 -4.86 -14.70 -20.61
C ALA A 258 -5.32 -15.79 -19.62
N LYS A 259 -4.45 -16.27 -18.73
CA LYS A 259 -4.77 -17.28 -17.71
C LYS A 259 -5.10 -16.66 -16.34
N LEU A 260 -4.89 -15.36 -16.17
CA LEU A 260 -5.23 -14.65 -14.94
C LEU A 260 -6.73 -14.77 -14.67
N SER A 261 -7.10 -14.74 -13.39
CA SER A 261 -8.49 -14.60 -12.98
C SER A 261 -8.95 -13.13 -13.09
N ARG A 262 -8.06 -12.19 -12.77
CA ARG A 262 -8.29 -10.75 -12.89
C ARG A 262 -7.05 -10.05 -13.45
N LEU A 263 -7.29 -9.14 -14.39
CA LEU A 263 -6.32 -8.16 -14.85
C LEU A 263 -6.93 -6.78 -14.60
N ASP A 264 -6.35 -6.03 -13.68
CA ASP A 264 -6.86 -4.71 -13.32
C ASP A 264 -5.98 -3.62 -13.93
N LEU A 265 -6.55 -2.83 -14.83
CA LEU A 265 -5.91 -1.73 -15.52
C LEU A 265 -6.76 -0.46 -15.42
N HIS A 266 -7.63 -0.31 -14.41
CA HIS A 266 -8.41 0.93 -14.29
C HIS A 266 -7.49 2.14 -14.14
N HIS A 267 -7.96 3.32 -14.59
CA HIS A 267 -7.14 4.53 -14.71
C HIS A 267 -5.92 4.30 -15.62
N HIS A 268 -6.14 4.48 -16.92
CA HIS A 268 -5.19 4.19 -17.98
C HIS A 268 -5.38 5.11 -19.20
N PHE A 269 -4.43 5.12 -20.13
CA PHE A 269 -4.42 5.95 -21.35
C PHE A 269 -4.49 5.06 -22.61
N LEU A 270 -5.39 4.08 -22.58
CA LEU A 270 -5.55 3.12 -23.68
C LEU A 270 -6.55 3.67 -24.68
N THR A 271 -6.31 3.41 -25.95
CA THR A 271 -7.31 3.70 -26.98
C THR A 271 -8.48 2.73 -26.91
N ASP A 272 -9.65 3.14 -27.39
CA ASP A 272 -10.84 2.28 -27.50
C ASP A 272 -10.54 0.99 -28.29
N ALA A 273 -9.68 1.10 -29.30
CA ALA A 273 -9.27 -0.04 -30.11
C ALA A 273 -8.45 -1.05 -29.30
N MET A 274 -7.58 -0.57 -28.40
CA MET A 274 -6.81 -1.43 -27.51
C MET A 274 -7.68 -2.07 -26.43
N MET A 275 -8.55 -1.28 -25.78
CA MET A 275 -9.50 -1.80 -24.79
C MET A 275 -10.34 -2.94 -25.36
N ALA A 276 -10.91 -2.75 -26.56
CA ALA A 276 -11.71 -3.77 -27.24
C ALA A 276 -10.95 -5.07 -27.57
N ARG A 277 -9.61 -5.05 -27.56
CA ARG A 277 -8.75 -6.24 -27.69
C ARG A 277 -8.51 -6.89 -26.34
N LEU A 278 -8.21 -6.11 -25.30
CA LEU A 278 -8.01 -6.60 -23.94
C LEU A 278 -9.25 -7.29 -23.38
N GLU A 279 -10.44 -6.74 -23.63
CA GLU A 279 -11.74 -7.34 -23.23
C GLU A 279 -11.93 -8.79 -23.75
N ARG A 280 -11.22 -9.19 -24.80
CA ARG A 280 -11.32 -10.53 -25.39
C ARG A 280 -10.41 -11.55 -24.72
N LEU A 281 -9.53 -11.15 -23.80
CA LEU A 281 -8.53 -12.05 -23.19
C LEU A 281 -9.17 -13.18 -22.38
N GLY A 282 -10.35 -12.98 -21.79
CA GLY A 282 -11.04 -13.98 -20.97
C GLY A 282 -10.94 -13.80 -19.45
N PRO A 283 -9.89 -13.19 -18.85
CA PRO A 283 -9.94 -12.73 -17.46
C PRO A 283 -11.06 -11.72 -17.24
N ALA A 284 -11.44 -11.52 -15.97
CA ALA A 284 -12.16 -10.30 -15.60
C ALA A 284 -11.20 -9.12 -15.74
N VAL A 285 -11.20 -8.48 -16.91
CA VAL A 285 -10.39 -7.29 -17.19
C VAL A 285 -11.14 -6.06 -16.72
N ASP A 286 -10.49 -5.26 -15.89
CA ASP A 286 -10.99 -3.94 -15.49
C ASP A 286 -10.30 -2.85 -16.32
N LEU A 287 -11.10 -2.09 -17.06
CA LEU A 287 -10.67 -1.01 -17.95
C LEU A 287 -11.49 0.27 -17.67
N SER A 288 -11.99 0.42 -16.44
CA SER A 288 -12.70 1.65 -16.08
C SER A 288 -11.75 2.84 -15.96
N GLU A 289 -12.31 4.04 -15.96
CA GLU A 289 -11.55 5.29 -15.75
C GLU A 289 -10.48 5.56 -16.83
N GLN A 290 -10.80 5.30 -18.11
CA GLN A 290 -9.99 5.76 -19.23
C GLN A 290 -9.71 7.27 -19.12
N GLN A 291 -8.45 7.66 -19.27
CA GLN A 291 -7.95 9.04 -19.23
C GLN A 291 -7.56 9.52 -20.63
N ASP A 292 -7.62 10.84 -20.81
CA ASP A 292 -7.18 11.52 -22.03
C ASP A 292 -5.74 11.99 -21.89
N GLU A 293 -4.94 11.83 -22.96
CA GLU A 293 -3.58 12.36 -23.03
C GLU A 293 -3.60 13.89 -23.11
N GLU A 294 -2.66 14.56 -22.41
CA GLU A 294 -2.47 16.00 -22.52
C GLU A 294 -1.31 16.32 -23.46
N GLU A 295 -1.50 17.20 -24.45
CA GLU A 295 -0.41 17.67 -25.32
C GLU A 295 0.00 19.09 -24.93
N TYR A 296 1.24 19.26 -24.49
CA TYR A 296 1.82 20.56 -24.21
C TYR A 296 3.15 20.73 -24.93
N GLY A 297 3.25 21.73 -25.80
CA GLY A 297 4.49 22.01 -26.54
C GLY A 297 4.91 20.93 -27.55
N GLY A 298 4.00 20.04 -27.96
CA GLY A 298 4.28 18.90 -28.85
C GLY A 298 4.76 17.64 -28.14
N GLU A 299 4.74 17.63 -26.80
CA GLU A 299 4.98 16.47 -25.96
C GLU A 299 3.67 15.97 -25.37
N ILE A 300 3.54 14.64 -25.29
CA ILE A 300 2.39 13.96 -24.70
C ILE A 300 2.68 13.70 -23.23
N TYR A 301 1.78 14.14 -22.36
CA TYR A 301 1.81 13.98 -20.92
C TYR A 301 0.68 13.05 -20.47
N ARG A 302 1.02 12.14 -19.56
CA ARG A 302 0.10 11.18 -18.94
C ARG A 302 0.35 11.16 -17.45
N SER A 303 -0.60 11.66 -16.69
CA SER A 303 -0.52 11.73 -15.24
C SER A 303 -0.89 10.38 -14.61
N ILE A 304 -0.18 10.01 -13.54
CA ILE A 304 -0.63 8.95 -12.64
C ILE A 304 -1.82 9.46 -11.80
N ALA A 305 -2.57 8.55 -11.20
CA ALA A 305 -3.79 8.92 -10.47
C ALA A 305 -3.46 9.63 -9.15
N VAL A 306 -2.40 9.21 -8.46
CA VAL A 306 -2.06 9.68 -7.14
C VAL A 306 -0.60 10.13 -7.12
N SER A 307 -0.37 11.43 -7.02
CA SER A 307 0.98 11.97 -6.93
C SER A 307 1.14 12.93 -5.76
N GLU A 308 0.09 13.70 -5.47
CA GLU A 308 -0.11 14.56 -4.29
C GLU A 308 -1.37 14.12 -3.53
#